data_AF-A0A2H0MPN3-F1
#
_entry.id   AF-A0A2H0MPN3-F1
#
_cell.length_a   1.000
_cell.length_b   1.000
_cell.length_c   1.000
_cell.angle_alpha   90.00
_cell.angle_beta   90.00
_cell.angle_gamma   90.00
#
_symmetry.space_group_name_H-M   'P 1'
#
loop_
_entity.id
_entity.type
_entity.pdbx_description
1 polymer ?
#
loop_
_entity_poly.entity_id
_entity_poly.type
_entity_poly.pdbx_seq_one_letter_code
_entity_poly.pdbx_strand_id
1 'polypeptide(L)'
;MPKEYTRDQLWKLYEKLPREIKEAVFSEETADDIWNVCEKNGVEQVSDVAKYAGYVLMGVLPPDEFQTALEKEVELGKEMAQRVAREINRFIFYPLKPALE
;
A
#
# COMPACT_ATOMS: atom_id res chain seq x y z
N MET A 1 -1.08 6.02 16.59
CA MET A 1 -1.46 6.85 15.43
C MET A 1 -0.19 7.22 14.71
N PRO A 2 0.08 6.79 13.46
CA PRO A 2 1.02 7.57 12.68
C PRO A 2 0.33 8.90 12.39
N LYS A 3 1.03 10.01 12.65
CA LYS A 3 0.59 11.34 12.20
C LYS A 3 0.33 11.24 10.70
N GLU A 4 -0.78 11.78 10.20
CA GLU A 4 -0.93 11.93 8.75
C GLU A 4 0.33 12.61 8.22
N TYR A 5 0.99 11.96 7.27
CA TYR A 5 2.22 12.48 6.69
C TYR A 5 1.85 13.64 5.78
N THR A 6 2.50 14.78 5.98
CA THR A 6 2.28 15.91 5.08
C THR A 6 2.85 15.58 3.70
N ARG A 7 2.33 16.26 2.67
CA ARG A 7 2.83 16.11 1.29
C ARG A 7 4.36 16.28 1.20
N ASP A 8 4.89 17.28 1.91
CA ASP A 8 6.32 17.57 1.94
C ASP A 8 7.13 16.46 2.62
N GLN A 9 6.57 15.82 3.66
CA GLN A 9 7.22 14.68 4.31
C GLN A 9 7.26 13.47 3.39
N LEU A 10 6.15 13.16 2.72
CA LEU A 10 6.09 12.08 1.74
C LEU A 10 7.04 12.33 0.56
N TRP A 11 7.11 13.57 0.07
CA TRP A 11 8.02 13.94 -1.01
C TRP A 11 9.50 13.71 -0.64
N LYS A 12 9.90 14.10 0.57
CA LYS A 12 11.27 13.86 1.07
C LYS A 12 11.61 12.39 1.25
N LEU A 13 10.63 11.54 1.55
CA LEU A 13 10.81 10.10 1.60
C LEU A 13 10.96 9.55 0.19
N TYR A 14 10.03 9.93 -0.71
CA TYR A 14 10.05 9.56 -2.12
C TYR A 14 11.40 9.83 -2.78
N GLU A 15 11.99 11.01 -2.57
CA GLU A 15 13.29 11.37 -3.15
C GLU A 15 14.43 10.40 -2.79
N LYS A 16 14.35 9.74 -1.63
CA LYS A 16 15.37 8.80 -1.14
C LYS A 16 15.11 7.35 -1.54
N LEU A 17 13.95 7.04 -2.10
CA LEU A 17 13.60 5.67 -2.48
C LEU A 17 14.48 5.17 -3.64
N PRO A 18 14.74 3.85 -3.70
CA PRO A 18 15.30 3.19 -4.87
C PRO A 18 14.44 3.44 -6.10
N ARG A 19 15.04 3.32 -7.29
CA ARG A 19 14.36 3.64 -8.55
C ARG A 19 13.15 2.74 -8.77
N GLU A 20 13.28 1.46 -8.46
CA GLU A 20 12.25 0.45 -8.61
C GLU A 20 11.00 0.80 -7.78
N ILE A 21 11.21 1.28 -6.55
CA ILE A 21 10.13 1.71 -5.67
C ILE A 21 9.48 3.00 -6.18
N LYS A 22 10.28 3.96 -6.67
CA LYS A 22 9.75 5.21 -7.25
C LYS A 22 8.86 4.93 -8.46
N GLU A 23 9.28 4.01 -9.32
CA GLU A 23 8.49 3.56 -10.47
C GLU A 23 7.20 2.89 -10.01
N ALA A 24 7.25 1.99 -9.03
CA ALA A 24 6.07 1.32 -8.50
C ALA A 24 5.03 2.28 -7.89
N VAL A 25 5.46 3.33 -7.17
CA VAL A 25 4.57 4.35 -6.55
C VAL A 25 3.71 5.08 -7.57
N PHE A 26 4.20 5.28 -8.80
CA PHE A 26 3.51 6.02 -9.86
C PHE A 26 3.11 5.17 -11.07
N SER A 27 3.28 3.85 -10.99
CA SER A 27 2.96 2.95 -12.11
C SER A 27 1.47 2.71 -12.24
N GLU A 28 1.01 2.60 -13.49
CA GLU A 28 -0.33 2.16 -13.84
C GLU A 28 -0.58 0.72 -13.37
N GLU A 29 0.44 -0.16 -13.50
CA GLU A 29 0.37 -1.55 -13.05
C GLU A 29 0.03 -1.69 -11.55
N THR A 30 0.72 -0.94 -10.66
CA THR A 30 0.39 -0.93 -9.23
C THR A 30 -1.03 -0.44 -8.99
N ALA A 31 -1.48 0.59 -9.72
CA ALA A 31 -2.83 1.13 -9.56
C ALA A 31 -3.90 0.13 -10.00
N ASP A 32 -3.69 -0.55 -11.13
CA ASP A 32 -4.55 -1.59 -11.67
C ASP A 32 -4.60 -2.80 -10.73
N ASP A 33 -3.46 -3.23 -10.18
CA ASP A 33 -3.41 -4.33 -9.22
C ASP A 33 -4.23 -4.02 -7.96
N ILE A 34 -4.11 -2.80 -7.42
CA ILE A 34 -4.91 -2.38 -6.25
C ILE A 34 -6.40 -2.36 -6.62
N TRP A 35 -6.75 -1.76 -7.76
CA TRP A 35 -8.12 -1.71 -8.25
C TRP A 35 -8.72 -3.11 -8.38
N ASN A 36 -8.03 -4.00 -9.08
CA ASN A 36 -8.47 -5.37 -9.33
C ASN A 36 -8.66 -6.17 -8.05
N VAL A 37 -7.74 -6.02 -7.07
CA VAL A 37 -7.87 -6.67 -5.76
C VAL A 37 -9.08 -6.15 -5.00
N CYS A 38 -9.29 -4.83 -5.00
CA CYS A 38 -10.45 -4.22 -4.35
C CYS A 38 -11.76 -4.66 -5.00
N GLU A 39 -11.87 -4.57 -6.33
CA GLU A 39 -13.05 -4.97 -7.10
C GLU A 39 -13.41 -6.44 -6.84
N LYS A 40 -12.43 -7.35 -6.92
CA LYS A 40 -12.61 -8.79 -6.67
C LYS A 40 -13.10 -9.08 -5.25
N ASN A 41 -12.75 -8.25 -4.27
CA ASN A 41 -13.15 -8.42 -2.87
C ASN A 41 -14.37 -7.58 -2.47
N GLY A 42 -14.96 -6.80 -3.40
CA GLY A 42 -16.09 -5.92 -3.12
C GLY A 42 -15.73 -4.74 -2.21
N VAL A 43 -14.49 -4.26 -2.26
CA VAL A 43 -14.02 -3.10 -1.49
C VAL A 43 -14.26 -1.83 -2.28
N GLU A 44 -15.09 -0.93 -1.76
CA GLU A 44 -15.37 0.37 -2.38
C GLU A 44 -14.31 1.44 -2.04
N GLN A 45 -13.60 1.28 -0.92
CA GLN A 45 -12.60 2.24 -0.41
C GLN A 45 -11.24 2.12 -1.13
N VAL A 46 -11.25 2.04 -2.46
CA VAL A 46 -10.05 1.80 -3.29
C VAL A 46 -8.98 2.86 -3.04
N SER A 47 -9.38 4.13 -2.92
CA SER A 47 -8.46 5.24 -2.66
C SER A 47 -7.73 5.11 -1.32
N ASP A 48 -8.42 4.61 -0.28
CA ASP A 48 -7.82 4.45 1.04
C ASP A 48 -6.88 3.24 1.06
N VAL A 49 -7.27 2.13 0.43
CA VAL A 49 -6.37 0.98 0.23
C VAL A 49 -5.10 1.42 -0.52
N ALA A 50 -5.25 2.22 -1.58
CA ALA A 50 -4.12 2.76 -2.33
C ALA A 50 -3.24 3.71 -1.49
N LYS A 51 -3.83 4.56 -0.65
CA LYS A 51 -3.10 5.42 0.29
C LYS A 51 -2.21 4.59 1.21
N TYR A 52 -2.76 3.55 1.84
CA TYR A 52 -1.99 2.70 2.76
C TYR A 52 -0.97 1.82 2.02
N ALA A 53 -1.27 1.34 0.81
CA ALA A 53 -0.29 0.63 -0.01
C ALA A 53 0.89 1.56 -0.39
N GLY A 54 0.59 2.82 -0.72
CA GLY A 54 1.60 3.86 -0.94
C GLY A 54 2.45 4.12 0.29
N TYR A 55 1.88 4.10 1.50
CA TYR A 55 2.66 4.19 2.74
C TYR A 55 3.61 3.00 2.94
N VAL A 56 3.24 1.81 2.50
CA VAL A 56 4.16 0.67 2.51
C VAL A 56 5.32 0.89 1.53
N LEU A 57 5.02 1.28 0.29
CA LEU A 57 6.03 1.57 -0.72
C LEU A 57 6.98 2.71 -0.29
N MET A 58 6.46 3.71 0.40
CA MET A 58 7.26 4.84 0.92
C MET A 58 8.05 4.50 2.20
N GLY A 59 7.98 3.26 2.71
CA GLY A 59 8.66 2.84 3.94
C GLY A 59 8.10 3.47 5.21
N VAL A 60 6.88 3.99 5.15
CA VAL A 60 6.16 4.63 6.27
C VAL A 60 5.42 3.59 7.11
N LEU A 61 4.87 2.58 6.44
CA LEU A 61 4.09 1.50 7.04
C LEU A 61 4.81 0.17 6.76
N PRO A 62 5.17 -0.61 7.78
CA PRO A 62 5.70 -1.95 7.56
C PRO A 62 4.70 -2.84 6.80
N PRO A 63 5.15 -3.66 5.82
CA PRO A 63 4.25 -4.54 5.06
C PRO A 63 3.42 -5.51 5.93
N ASP A 64 3.97 -5.94 7.07
CA ASP A 64 3.30 -6.83 8.04
C ASP A 64 2.23 -6.11 8.88
N GLU A 65 2.32 -4.78 9.02
CA GLU A 65 1.29 -3.96 9.66
C GLU A 65 0.16 -3.55 8.69
N PHE A 66 0.33 -3.75 7.38
CA PHE A 66 -0.62 -3.31 6.36
C PHE A 66 -2.05 -3.85 6.58
N GLN A 67 -2.20 -5.13 6.92
CA GLN A 67 -3.52 -5.69 7.24
C GLN A 67 -4.18 -4.94 8.41
N THR A 68 -3.41 -4.66 9.47
CA THR A 68 -3.93 -3.98 10.66
C THR A 68 -4.34 -2.54 10.34
N ALA A 69 -3.63 -1.87 9.42
CA ALA A 69 -4.01 -0.54 8.93
C ALA A 69 -5.33 -0.60 8.14
N LEU A 70 -5.50 -1.60 7.27
CA LEU A 70 -6.78 -1.79 6.55
C LEU A 70 -7.95 -2.06 7.50
N GLU A 71 -7.73 -2.82 8.58
CA GLU A 71 -8.78 -3.09 9.58
C GLU A 71 -9.17 -1.84 10.37
N LYS A 72 -8.18 -1.04 10.79
CA LYS A 72 -8.40 0.06 11.73
C LYS A 72 -8.74 1.39 11.08
N GLU A 73 -8.14 1.65 9.92
CA GLU A 73 -8.17 2.96 9.30
C GLU A 73 -9.06 3.00 8.06
N VAL A 74 -9.16 1.88 7.34
CA VAL A 74 -10.09 1.69 6.21
C VAL A 74 -11.38 0.98 6.67
N GLU A 75 -11.43 0.56 7.93
CA GLU A 75 -12.57 -0.12 8.57
C GLU A 75 -12.99 -1.41 7.84
N LEU A 76 -12.07 -2.06 7.13
CA LEU A 76 -12.34 -3.34 6.48
C LEU A 76 -12.51 -4.44 7.54
N GLY A 77 -13.54 -5.27 7.38
CA GLY A 77 -13.72 -6.46 8.21
C GLY A 77 -12.50 -7.37 8.15
N LYS A 78 -12.11 -7.96 9.29
CA LYS A 78 -10.88 -8.77 9.45
C LYS A 78 -10.60 -9.75 8.29
N GLU A 79 -11.60 -10.52 7.86
CA GLU A 79 -11.41 -11.48 6.76
C GLU A 79 -11.13 -10.79 5.42
N MET A 80 -11.82 -9.69 5.14
CA MET A 80 -11.65 -8.90 3.92
C MET A 80 -10.29 -8.21 3.93
N ALA A 81 -9.91 -7.56 5.03
CA ALA A 81 -8.59 -6.97 5.22
C ALA A 81 -7.47 -7.99 5.01
N GLN A 82 -7.62 -9.20 5.57
CA GLN A 82 -6.65 -10.28 5.39
C GLN A 82 -6.55 -10.75 3.92
N ARG A 83 -7.67 -10.86 3.19
CA ARG A 83 -7.65 -11.22 1.76
C ARG A 83 -6.95 -10.13 0.94
N VAL A 84 -7.38 -8.88 1.09
CA VAL A 84 -6.81 -7.72 0.37
C VAL A 84 -5.31 -7.57 0.66
N ALA A 85 -4.91 -7.61 1.94
CA ALA A 85 -3.51 -7.48 2.32
C ALA A 85 -2.64 -8.60 1.74
N ARG A 86 -3.13 -9.85 1.72
CA ARG A 86 -2.39 -10.99 1.12
C ARG A 86 -2.21 -10.82 -0.38
N GLU A 87 -3.25 -10.37 -1.09
CA GLU A 87 -3.18 -10.19 -2.54
C GLU A 87 -2.26 -9.02 -2.90
N ILE A 88 -2.41 -7.86 -2.27
CA ILE A 88 -1.53 -6.70 -2.47
C ILE A 88 -0.08 -7.05 -2.11
N ASN A 89 0.16 -7.76 -1.01
CA ASN A 89 1.52 -8.18 -0.66
C ASN A 89 2.12 -9.09 -1.75
N ARG A 90 1.32 -9.99 -2.33
CA ARG A 90 1.80 -10.88 -3.39
C ARG A 90 2.10 -10.16 -4.70
N PHE A 91 1.23 -9.25 -5.13
CA PHE A 91 1.33 -8.61 -6.45
C PHE A 91 2.24 -7.39 -6.45
N ILE A 92 2.30 -6.65 -5.33
CA ILE A 92 2.98 -5.35 -5.28
C ILE A 92 4.22 -5.41 -4.38
N PHE A 93 4.08 -5.82 -3.11
CA PHE A 93 5.20 -5.72 -2.17
C PHE A 93 6.27 -6.81 -2.37
N TYR A 94 5.84 -8.04 -2.63
CA TYR A 94 6.76 -9.18 -2.76
C TYR A 94 7.74 -9.05 -3.94
N PRO A 95 7.32 -8.62 -5.14
CA PRO A 95 8.26 -8.33 -6.24
C PRO A 95 9.28 -7.25 -5.90
N LEU A 96 8.92 -6.32 -5.01
CA LEU A 96 9.75 -5.18 -4.61
C LEU A 96 10.58 -5.45 -3.35
N LYS A 97 10.46 -6.63 -2.73
CA LYS A 97 11.12 -6.98 -1.47
C LYS A 97 12.64 -6.70 -1.46
N PRO A 98 13.41 -7.00 -2.52
CA PRO A 98 14.85 -6.68 -2.54
C PRO A 98 15.16 -5.18 -2.45
N ALA A 99 14.21 -4.32 -2.80
CA ALA A 99 14.31 -2.86 -2.76
C ALA A 99 13.58 -2.24 -1.55
N LEU A 100 12.91 -3.05 -0.72
CA LEU A 100 12.24 -2.65 0.52
C LEU A 100 13.08 -2.97 1.79
N GLU A 101 14.25 -3.63 1.63
CA GLU A 101 15.18 -4.02 2.70
C GLU A 101 16.41 -3.11 2.82
#